data_AF-A0A6L8S306-F1
#
_entry.id   AF-A0A6L8S306-F1
#
_cell.length_a   1.000
_cell.length_b   1.000
_cell.length_c   1.000
_cell.angle_alpha   90.00
_cell.angle_beta   90.00
_cell.angle_gamma   90.00
#
_symmetry.space_group_name_H-M   'P 1'
#
loop_
_entity.id
_entity.type
_entity.pdbx_description
1 polymer ?
#
loop_
_entity_poly.entity_id
_entity_poly.type
_entity_poly.pdbx_seq_one_letter_code
_entity_poly.pdbx_strand_id
1 'polypeptide(L)'
;MSNDKRVYRLLKSKKISVGKAEDGTFLCSIPHNGNKEILDIHSSNFRIAFKSFWKKEYGELLNDKEVQEIISILEVECYESKNKIQRNHRIYTKGRMLIYQLNTDNNTSVRIEDGECEIEETPDFMFYTDRNFKNQVEPDLNVMPEELLPYIRKHFNVKDEDDVILISILIVSSMLRLMNGCYRLRMNWQYCHRMKRIMSL
;
A
#
# COMPACT_ATOMS: atom_id res chain seq x y z
N MET A 1 -11.62 -26.26 22.85
CA MET A 1 -12.10 -25.98 21.47
C MET A 1 -10.95 -26.31 20.54
N SER A 2 -11.18 -27.14 19.52
CA SER A 2 -10.10 -27.57 18.62
C SER A 2 -9.53 -26.39 17.81
N ASN A 3 -8.25 -26.49 17.43
CA ASN A 3 -7.49 -25.40 16.80
C ASN A 3 -8.08 -25.00 15.44
N ASP A 4 -8.63 -25.95 14.69
CA ASP A 4 -9.40 -25.70 13.45
C ASP A 4 -10.51 -24.66 13.65
N LYS A 5 -11.38 -24.86 14.64
CA LYS A 5 -12.50 -23.94 14.92
C LYS A 5 -12.03 -22.56 15.34
N ARG A 6 -10.87 -22.47 16.02
CA ARG A 6 -10.23 -21.21 16.39
C ARG A 6 -9.70 -20.48 15.16
N VAL A 7 -9.02 -21.18 14.25
CA VAL A 7 -8.52 -20.60 12.99
C VAL A 7 -9.68 -20.07 12.14
N TYR A 8 -10.74 -20.86 11.95
CA TYR A 8 -11.93 -20.41 11.22
C TYR A 8 -12.59 -19.17 11.85
N ARG A 9 -12.60 -19.08 13.17
CA ARG A 9 -13.08 -17.88 13.87
C ARG A 9 -12.20 -16.67 13.58
N LEU A 10 -10.88 -16.82 13.57
CA LEU A 10 -9.95 -15.74 13.25
C LEU A 10 -10.13 -15.23 11.81
N LEU A 11 -10.30 -16.14 10.85
CA LEU A 11 -10.60 -15.81 9.45
C LEU A 11 -11.95 -15.09 9.32
N LYS A 12 -13.00 -15.64 9.94
CA LYS A 12 -14.36 -15.06 9.88
C LYS A 12 -14.44 -13.69 10.54
N SER A 13 -13.68 -13.46 11.61
CA SER A 13 -13.60 -12.16 12.29
C SER A 13 -12.63 -11.18 11.62
N LYS A 14 -11.96 -11.59 10.53
CA LYS A 14 -10.91 -10.82 9.85
C LYS A 14 -9.76 -10.38 10.76
N LYS A 15 -9.55 -11.07 11.88
CA LYS A 15 -8.34 -10.91 12.70
C LYS A 15 -7.10 -11.38 11.94
N ILE A 16 -7.28 -12.39 11.09
CA ILE A 16 -6.29 -12.79 10.10
C ILE A 16 -6.98 -12.85 8.73
N SER A 17 -6.21 -12.62 7.67
CA SER A 17 -6.65 -12.71 6.28
C SER A 17 -5.68 -13.60 5.51
N VAL A 18 -6.14 -14.30 4.48
CA VAL A 18 -5.28 -15.15 3.65
C VAL A 18 -5.56 -14.96 2.16
N GLY A 19 -4.58 -15.32 1.33
CA GLY A 19 -4.81 -15.48 -0.10
C GLY A 19 -3.56 -15.89 -0.87
N LYS A 20 -3.75 -16.05 -2.17
CA LYS A 20 -2.71 -16.52 -3.10
C LYS A 20 -2.21 -15.37 -3.97
N ALA A 21 -0.92 -15.08 -3.91
CA ALA A 21 -0.26 -14.12 -4.78
C ALA A 21 -0.17 -14.63 -6.23
N GLU A 22 0.04 -13.72 -7.18
CA GLU A 22 0.13 -14.06 -8.62
C GLU A 22 1.27 -15.04 -8.94
N ASP A 23 2.37 -14.99 -8.19
CA ASP A 23 3.50 -15.92 -8.27
C ASP A 23 3.20 -17.31 -7.66
N GLY A 24 2.01 -17.48 -7.07
CA GLY A 24 1.55 -18.70 -6.45
C GLY A 24 1.83 -18.80 -4.95
N THR A 25 2.52 -17.82 -4.35
CA THR A 25 2.84 -17.82 -2.92
C THR A 25 1.58 -17.65 -2.07
N PHE A 26 1.47 -18.46 -1.01
CA PHE A 26 0.39 -18.37 -0.04
C PHE A 26 0.74 -17.39 1.07
N LEU A 27 -0.08 -16.37 1.23
CA LEU A 27 0.15 -15.26 2.14
C LEU A 27 -0.92 -15.24 3.24
N CYS A 28 -0.49 -14.84 4.45
CA CYS A 28 -1.36 -14.57 5.57
C CYS A 28 -1.03 -13.21 6.17
N SER A 29 -2.06 -12.40 6.41
CA SER A 29 -1.97 -11.17 7.17
C SER A 29 -2.29 -11.46 8.63
N ILE A 30 -1.36 -11.17 9.53
CA ILE A 30 -1.49 -11.41 10.97
C ILE A 30 -1.19 -10.14 11.78
N PRO A 31 -1.89 -9.91 12.90
CA PRO A 31 -1.57 -8.81 13.80
C PRO A 31 -0.26 -9.10 14.55
N HIS A 32 0.72 -8.21 14.43
CA HIS A 32 1.98 -8.24 15.17
C HIS A 32 2.30 -6.87 15.77
N ASN A 33 2.41 -6.80 17.10
CA ASN A 33 2.78 -5.59 17.86
C ASN A 33 1.95 -4.33 17.55
N GLY A 34 0.66 -4.49 17.23
CA GLY A 34 -0.25 -3.37 16.91
C GLY A 34 -0.38 -3.09 15.41
N ASN A 35 0.45 -3.72 14.58
CA ASN A 35 0.47 -3.56 13.13
C ASN A 35 0.01 -4.87 12.45
N LYS A 36 -0.34 -4.83 11.16
CA LYS A 36 -0.55 -6.04 10.37
C LYS A 36 0.70 -6.39 9.58
N GLU A 37 1.17 -7.63 9.69
CA GLU A 37 2.26 -8.16 8.88
C GLU A 37 1.74 -9.18 7.87
N ILE A 38 2.19 -9.07 6.62
CA ILE A 38 1.89 -10.02 5.54
C ILE A 38 3.08 -10.95 5.37
N LEU A 39 2.88 -12.24 5.61
CA LEU A 39 3.94 -13.25 5.59
C LEU A 39 3.56 -14.44 4.72
N ASP A 40 4.56 -15.06 4.11
CA ASP A 40 4.42 -16.38 3.48
C ASP A 40 4.17 -17.44 4.57
N ILE A 41 3.09 -18.21 4.44
CA ILE A 41 2.67 -19.20 5.44
C ILE A 41 3.69 -20.33 5.64
N HIS A 42 4.57 -20.56 4.67
CA HIS A 42 5.63 -21.57 4.74
C HIS A 42 6.94 -21.03 5.34
N SER A 43 7.04 -19.72 5.54
CA SER A 43 8.24 -19.09 6.07
C SER A 43 8.45 -19.40 7.57
N SER A 44 9.72 -19.46 8.00
CA SER A 44 10.07 -19.55 9.41
C SER A 44 9.57 -18.34 10.22
N ASN A 45 9.57 -17.16 9.61
CA ASN A 45 9.05 -15.93 10.20
C ASN A 45 7.56 -16.05 10.51
N PHE A 46 6.76 -16.58 9.59
CA PHE A 46 5.34 -16.83 9.84
C PHE A 46 5.13 -17.76 11.03
N ARG A 47 5.86 -18.87 11.10
CA ARG A 47 5.74 -19.82 12.23
C ARG A 47 5.99 -19.14 13.58
N ILE A 48 7.02 -18.31 13.68
CA ILE A 48 7.36 -17.60 14.93
C ILE A 48 6.30 -16.53 15.24
N ALA A 49 5.94 -15.71 14.24
CA ALA A 49 4.99 -14.62 14.41
C ALA A 49 3.59 -15.14 14.76
N PHE A 50 3.14 -16.23 14.14
CA PHE A 50 1.86 -16.87 14.42
C PHE A 50 1.81 -17.48 15.82
N LYS A 51 2.88 -18.15 16.28
CA LYS A 51 2.97 -18.64 17.67
C LYS A 51 2.90 -17.49 18.68
N SER A 52 3.58 -16.38 18.41
CA SER A 52 3.56 -15.18 19.25
C SER A 52 2.16 -14.56 19.31
N PHE A 53 1.51 -14.43 18.15
CA PHE A 53 0.12 -13.98 18.04
C PHE A 53 -0.85 -14.90 18.82
N TRP A 54 -0.76 -16.22 18.61
CA TRP A 54 -1.62 -17.20 19.28
C TRP A 54 -1.47 -17.16 20.81
N LYS A 55 -0.24 -17.02 21.31
CA LYS A 55 0.03 -16.87 22.74
C LYS A 55 -0.59 -15.60 23.31
N LYS A 56 -0.56 -14.48 22.58
CA LYS A 56 -1.21 -13.23 23.00
C LYS A 56 -2.74 -13.34 22.99
N GLU A 57 -3.31 -13.99 21.99
CA GLU A 57 -4.76 -14.10 21.81
C GLU A 57 -5.40 -15.14 22.75
N TYR A 58 -4.75 -16.28 22.98
CA TYR A 58 -5.33 -17.41 23.71
C TYR A 58 -4.56 -17.82 24.98
N GLY A 59 -3.39 -17.24 25.25
CA GLY A 59 -2.56 -17.61 26.40
C GLY A 59 -1.82 -18.95 26.25
N GLU A 60 -1.88 -19.56 25.08
CA GLU A 60 -1.37 -20.91 24.80
C GLU A 60 -0.19 -20.85 23.81
N LEU A 61 0.82 -21.71 23.96
CA LEU A 61 1.92 -21.82 23.00
C LEU A 61 1.72 -23.06 22.13
N LEU A 62 1.60 -22.85 20.81
CA LEU A 62 1.49 -23.94 19.85
C LEU A 62 2.82 -24.69 19.69
N ASN A 63 2.76 -26.01 19.65
CA ASN A 63 3.87 -26.85 19.23
C ASN A 63 3.98 -26.93 17.70
N ASP A 64 5.06 -27.53 17.19
CA ASP A 64 5.33 -27.56 15.74
C ASP A 64 4.30 -28.38 14.95
N LYS A 65 3.76 -29.45 15.54
CA LYS A 65 2.72 -30.27 14.92
C LYS A 65 1.43 -29.47 14.75
N GLU A 66 1.00 -28.77 15.80
CA GLU A 66 -0.20 -27.92 15.75
C GLU A 66 -0.05 -26.77 14.75
N VAL A 67 1.13 -26.14 14.69
CA VAL A 67 1.40 -25.11 13.68
C VAL A 67 1.31 -25.68 12.27
N GLN A 68 1.83 -26.89 12.04
CA GLN A 68 1.75 -27.52 10.72
C GLN A 68 0.31 -27.87 10.34
N GLU A 69 -0.50 -28.37 11.28
CA GLU A 69 -1.93 -28.60 11.06
C GLU A 69 -2.66 -27.30 10.69
N ILE A 70 -2.34 -26.19 11.36
CA ILE A 70 -2.89 -24.87 11.04
C ILE A 70 -2.44 -24.39 9.67
N ILE A 71 -1.17 -24.55 9.31
CA ILE A 71 -0.66 -24.19 7.96
C ILE A 71 -1.45 -24.95 6.90
N SER A 72 -1.69 -26.26 7.09
CA SER A 72 -2.50 -27.04 6.13
C SER A 72 -3.94 -26.55 6.00
N ILE A 73 -4.56 -26.04 7.07
CA ILE A 73 -5.87 -25.39 6.98
C ILE A 73 -5.76 -24.10 6.15
N LEU A 74 -4.77 -23.25 6.43
CA LEU A 74 -4.57 -22.00 5.70
C LEU A 74 -4.22 -22.22 4.22
N GLU A 75 -3.52 -23.30 3.87
CA GLU A 75 -3.23 -23.70 2.49
C GLU A 75 -4.52 -23.95 1.69
N VAL A 76 -5.46 -24.69 2.28
CA VAL A 76 -6.78 -24.95 1.66
C VAL A 76 -7.52 -23.64 1.45
N GLU A 77 -7.59 -22.78 2.45
CA GLU A 77 -8.23 -21.46 2.33
C GLU A 77 -7.56 -20.55 1.29
N CYS A 78 -6.21 -20.58 1.20
CA CYS A 78 -5.47 -19.88 0.17
C CYS A 78 -5.77 -20.42 -1.23
N TYR A 79 -5.89 -21.74 -1.38
CA TYR A 79 -6.16 -22.39 -2.65
C TYR A 79 -7.59 -22.13 -3.14
N GLU A 80 -8.56 -22.19 -2.23
CA GLU A 80 -9.97 -21.91 -2.52
C GLU A 80 -10.26 -20.42 -2.72
N SER A 81 -9.37 -19.54 -2.27
CA SER A 81 -9.48 -18.10 -2.52
C SER A 81 -9.49 -17.80 -4.01
N LYS A 82 -10.64 -17.32 -4.50
CA LYS A 82 -10.81 -16.89 -5.89
C LYS A 82 -10.05 -15.60 -6.22
N ASN A 83 -9.55 -14.90 -5.21
CA ASN A 83 -8.87 -13.63 -5.36
C ASN A 83 -7.37 -13.88 -5.53
N LYS A 84 -6.88 -13.77 -6.76
CA LYS A 84 -5.45 -13.60 -6.99
C LYS A 84 -5.03 -12.25 -6.43
N ILE A 85 -4.11 -12.28 -5.49
CA ILE A 85 -3.55 -11.08 -4.88
C ILE A 85 -2.51 -10.51 -5.84
N GLN A 86 -2.86 -9.40 -6.49
CA GLN A 86 -1.90 -8.55 -7.18
C GLN A 86 -1.49 -7.41 -6.24
N ARG A 87 -0.29 -7.50 -5.68
CA ARG A 87 0.28 -6.45 -4.82
C ARG A 87 0.86 -5.34 -5.67
N ASN A 88 0.62 -4.11 -5.27
CA ASN A 88 1.21 -2.91 -5.86
C ASN A 88 2.38 -2.44 -4.99
N HIS A 89 3.38 -1.75 -5.54
CA HIS A 89 4.47 -1.24 -4.71
C HIS A 89 3.99 -0.13 -3.75
N ARG A 90 3.47 0.97 -4.30
CA ARG A 90 2.89 2.08 -3.50
C ARG A 90 1.67 2.73 -4.15
N ILE A 91 1.48 2.50 -5.44
CA ILE A 91 0.46 3.17 -6.22
C ILE A 91 -0.40 2.11 -6.86
N TYR A 92 -1.70 2.18 -6.58
CA TYR A 92 -2.72 1.46 -7.31
C TYR A 92 -3.47 2.46 -8.19
N THR A 93 -3.78 2.06 -9.42
CA THR A 93 -4.57 2.88 -10.33
C THR A 93 -5.68 2.05 -10.96
N LYS A 94 -6.89 2.61 -11.02
CA LYS A 94 -8.02 2.02 -11.74
C LYS A 94 -8.91 3.13 -12.28
N GLY A 95 -8.89 3.31 -13.60
CA GLY A 95 -9.61 4.42 -14.23
C GLY A 95 -9.05 5.77 -13.76
N ARG A 96 -9.91 6.60 -13.15
CA ARG A 96 -9.54 7.90 -12.56
C ARG A 96 -9.14 7.84 -11.09
N MET A 97 -9.28 6.67 -10.47
CA MET A 97 -8.93 6.47 -9.08
C MET A 97 -7.43 6.14 -8.96
N LEU A 98 -6.75 6.86 -8.08
CA LEU A 98 -5.40 6.58 -7.64
C LEU A 98 -5.42 6.36 -6.13
N ILE A 99 -4.77 5.29 -5.67
CA ILE A 99 -4.57 5.03 -4.24
C ILE A 99 -3.06 4.98 -3.99
N TYR A 100 -2.58 5.86 -3.12
CA TYR A 100 -1.17 5.99 -2.73
C TYR A 100 -0.97 5.55 -1.29
N GLN A 101 -0.16 4.53 -1.06
CA GLN A 101 0.09 3.99 0.26
C GLN A 101 0.91 4.95 1.14
N LEU A 102 0.31 5.36 2.26
CA LEU A 102 0.96 6.20 3.27
C LEU A 102 1.67 5.37 4.31
N ASN A 103 0.96 4.42 4.94
CA ASN A 103 1.45 3.74 6.13
C ASN A 103 1.19 2.24 6.03
N THR A 104 2.26 1.45 6.18
CA THR A 104 2.23 -0.01 6.09
C THR A 104 1.74 -0.67 7.36
N ASP A 105 1.80 0.02 8.50
CA ASP A 105 1.47 -0.53 9.80
C ASP A 105 -0.04 -0.63 10.02
N ASN A 106 -0.76 0.42 9.61
CA ASN A 106 -2.22 0.53 9.72
C ASN A 106 -2.93 0.46 8.36
N ASN A 107 -2.21 0.13 7.28
CA ASN A 107 -2.72 0.05 5.91
C ASN A 107 -3.48 1.32 5.44
N THR A 108 -3.07 2.50 5.86
CA THR A 108 -3.70 3.75 5.39
C THR A 108 -3.07 4.26 4.11
N SER A 109 -3.92 4.85 3.26
CA SER A 109 -3.55 5.40 1.96
C SER A 109 -4.30 6.69 1.69
N VAL A 110 -3.75 7.52 0.79
CA VAL A 110 -4.52 8.61 0.17
C VAL A 110 -5.22 8.05 -1.05
N ARG A 111 -6.53 8.15 -1.11
CA ARG A 111 -7.31 7.98 -2.33
C ARG A 111 -7.49 9.34 -2.99
N ILE A 112 -7.22 9.39 -4.28
CA ILE A 112 -7.41 10.55 -5.14
C ILE A 112 -8.35 10.12 -6.26
N GLU A 113 -9.52 10.74 -6.34
CA GLU A 113 -10.51 10.44 -7.36
C GLU A 113 -11.36 11.68 -7.65
N ASP A 114 -11.59 11.97 -8.93
CA ASP A 114 -12.43 13.08 -9.41
C ASP A 114 -12.13 14.47 -8.79
N GLY A 115 -10.87 14.69 -8.39
CA GLY A 115 -10.40 15.96 -7.82
C GLY A 115 -10.45 16.03 -6.30
N GLU A 116 -10.99 15.00 -5.64
CA GLU A 116 -11.05 14.88 -4.19
C GLU A 116 -9.92 13.99 -3.67
N CYS A 117 -9.49 14.27 -2.44
CA CYS A 117 -8.52 13.45 -1.72
C CYS A 117 -9.09 13.03 -0.36
N GLU A 118 -8.96 11.76 -0.01
CA GLU A 118 -9.32 11.24 1.31
C GLU A 118 -8.27 10.26 1.83
N ILE A 119 -8.10 10.22 3.16
CA ILE A 119 -7.29 9.19 3.80
C ILE A 119 -8.22 8.04 4.20
N GLU A 120 -7.95 6.84 3.69
CA GLU A 120 -8.76 5.64 3.96
C GLU A 120 -7.88 4.44 4.35
N GLU A 121 -8.47 3.48 5.07
CA GLU A 121 -7.85 2.16 5.28
C GLU A 121 -8.02 1.32 4.01
N THR A 122 -6.93 0.70 3.56
CA THR A 122 -6.91 -0.12 2.36
C THR A 122 -6.89 -1.61 2.68
N PRO A 123 -7.44 -2.46 1.79
CA PRO A 123 -7.48 -3.89 2.01
C PRO A 123 -6.11 -4.51 2.27
N ASP A 124 -6.09 -5.54 3.11
CA ASP A 124 -4.93 -6.39 3.28
C ASP A 124 -4.49 -6.92 1.90
N PHE A 125 -3.18 -6.92 1.67
CA PHE A 125 -2.54 -7.37 0.42
C PHE A 125 -2.68 -6.46 -0.81
N MET A 126 -3.20 -5.24 -0.67
CA MET A 126 -3.21 -4.28 -1.79
C MET A 126 -1.79 -3.83 -2.20
N PHE A 127 -0.88 -3.73 -1.22
CA PHE A 127 0.48 -3.25 -1.40
C PHE A 127 1.55 -4.22 -0.87
N TYR A 128 2.79 -4.07 -1.35
CA TYR A 128 3.97 -4.70 -0.74
C TYR A 128 4.36 -3.97 0.55
N THR A 129 4.71 -4.73 1.59
CA THR A 129 5.05 -4.20 2.92
C THR A 129 6.41 -4.73 3.38
N ASP A 130 7.44 -4.64 2.52
CA ASP A 130 8.80 -5.03 2.91
C ASP A 130 9.51 -3.92 3.71
N ARG A 131 10.67 -4.25 4.30
CA ARG A 131 11.44 -3.32 5.15
C ARG A 131 11.91 -2.05 4.43
N ASN A 132 11.93 -2.03 3.11
CA ASN A 132 12.29 -0.86 2.30
C ASN A 132 11.08 0.09 2.10
N PHE A 133 9.85 -0.35 2.38
CA PHE A 133 8.64 0.47 2.28
C PHE A 133 8.34 1.23 3.57
N LYS A 134 9.19 2.18 3.95
CA LYS A 134 8.95 3.04 5.12
C LYS A 134 7.66 3.86 5.01
N ASN A 135 7.02 4.14 6.14
CA ASN A 135 5.85 5.03 6.20
C ASN A 135 6.19 6.41 5.60
N GLN A 136 5.23 6.97 4.88
CA GLN A 136 5.29 8.30 4.27
C GLN A 136 4.77 9.34 5.25
N VAL A 137 5.15 10.60 5.01
CA VAL A 137 4.60 11.73 5.76
C VAL A 137 3.12 11.86 5.41
N GLU A 138 2.27 11.95 6.43
CA GLU A 138 0.84 12.18 6.25
C GLU A 138 0.61 13.59 5.66
N PRO A 139 -0.12 13.70 4.54
CA PRO A 139 -0.35 14.99 3.90
C PRO A 139 -1.46 15.77 4.63
N ASP A 140 -1.33 17.10 4.64
CA ASP A 140 -2.44 17.97 4.98
C ASP A 140 -3.35 18.15 3.75
N LEU A 141 -4.57 17.64 3.84
CA LEU A 141 -5.56 17.70 2.75
C LEU A 141 -6.40 18.98 2.76
N ASN A 142 -6.27 19.84 3.77
CA ASN A 142 -7.05 21.09 3.89
C ASN A 142 -6.29 22.32 3.39
N VAL A 143 -5.15 22.11 2.73
CA VAL A 143 -4.31 23.17 2.22
C VAL A 143 -5.04 23.94 1.11
N MET A 144 -5.05 25.26 1.21
CA MET A 144 -5.68 26.13 0.22
C MET A 144 -4.85 26.17 -1.07
N PRO A 145 -5.47 26.26 -2.26
CA PRO A 145 -4.76 26.24 -3.54
C PRO A 145 -3.64 27.29 -3.68
N GLU A 146 -3.78 28.43 -3.01
CA GLU A 146 -2.80 29.53 -3.00
C GLU A 146 -1.45 29.13 -2.40
N GLU A 147 -1.44 28.11 -1.55
CA GLU A 147 -0.23 27.58 -0.90
C GLU A 147 0.61 26.70 -1.84
N LEU A 148 0.13 26.39 -3.06
CA LEU A 148 0.85 25.52 -4.00
C LEU A 148 2.30 25.97 -4.23
N LEU A 149 2.54 27.24 -4.55
CA LEU A 149 3.91 27.73 -4.83
C LEU A 149 4.83 27.64 -3.59
N PRO A 150 4.41 28.07 -2.38
CA PRO A 150 5.14 27.78 -1.15
C PRO A 150 5.50 26.30 -0.96
N TYR A 151 4.56 25.37 -1.20
CA TYR A 151 4.82 23.94 -1.10
C TYR A 151 5.83 23.45 -2.14
N ILE A 152 5.78 23.95 -3.37
CA ILE A 152 6.78 23.62 -4.40
C ILE A 152 8.18 24.00 -3.93
N ARG A 153 8.37 25.21 -3.37
CA ARG A 153 9.69 25.62 -2.84
C ARG A 153 10.15 24.78 -1.67
N LYS A 154 9.22 24.36 -0.81
CA LYS A 154 9.52 23.57 0.38
C LYS A 154 9.96 22.15 0.03
N HIS A 155 9.37 21.54 -1.00
CA HIS A 155 9.53 20.12 -1.28
C HIS A 155 10.41 19.82 -2.51
N PHE A 156 10.65 20.80 -3.38
CA PHE A 156 11.52 20.64 -4.55
C PHE A 156 12.75 21.54 -4.46
N ASN A 157 13.88 21.03 -4.96
CA ASN A 157 15.10 21.82 -5.09
C ASN A 157 14.99 22.77 -6.29
N VAL A 158 14.48 23.97 -6.04
CA VAL A 158 14.24 25.01 -7.04
C VAL A 158 15.21 26.17 -6.88
N LYS A 159 15.70 26.74 -7.99
CA LYS A 159 16.72 27.80 -7.95
C LYS A 159 16.13 29.20 -7.87
N ASP A 160 15.06 29.43 -8.63
CA ASP A 160 14.44 30.74 -8.80
C ASP A 160 12.93 30.65 -9.02
N GLU A 161 12.29 31.80 -9.21
CA GLU A 161 10.85 31.94 -9.40
C GLU A 161 10.33 31.23 -10.66
N ASP A 162 11.10 31.28 -11.73
CA ASP A 162 10.73 30.68 -13.01
C ASP A 162 10.65 29.16 -12.88
N ASP A 163 11.58 28.54 -12.14
CA ASP A 163 11.56 27.11 -11.84
C ASP A 163 10.33 26.71 -11.01
N VAL A 164 9.94 27.53 -10.03
CA VAL A 164 8.74 27.29 -9.21
C VAL A 164 7.49 27.30 -10.08
N ILE A 165 7.35 28.31 -10.94
CA ILE A 165 6.21 28.43 -11.87
C ILE A 165 6.20 27.25 -12.83
N LEU A 166 7.35 26.89 -13.41
CA LEU A 166 7.44 25.81 -14.39
C LEU A 166 7.06 24.45 -13.79
N ILE A 167 7.55 24.13 -12.60
CA ILE A 167 7.21 22.89 -11.89
C ILE A 167 5.72 22.88 -11.52
N SER A 168 5.19 24.00 -11.04
CA SER A 168 3.77 24.12 -10.71
C SER A 168 2.88 23.86 -11.93
N ILE A 169 3.21 24.47 -13.07
CA ILE A 169 2.50 24.25 -14.34
C ILE A 169 2.61 22.77 -14.76
N LEU A 170 3.80 22.17 -14.65
CA LEU A 170 4.00 20.76 -14.99
C LEU A 170 3.11 19.85 -14.16
N ILE A 171 3.08 20.02 -12.84
CA ILE A 171 2.29 19.20 -11.91
C ILE A 171 0.81 19.34 -12.25
N VAL A 172 0.28 20.57 -12.29
CA VAL A 172 -1.13 20.83 -12.58
C VAL A 172 -1.52 20.28 -13.95
N SER A 173 -0.69 20.52 -14.98
CA SER A 173 -0.95 20.03 -16.34
C SER A 173 -0.95 18.50 -16.43
N SER A 174 -0.10 17.83 -15.65
CA SER A 174 -0.03 16.36 -15.59
C SER A 174 -1.27 15.77 -14.96
N MET A 175 -1.82 16.43 -13.93
CA MET A 175 -3.06 16.01 -13.27
C MET A 175 -4.30 16.26 -14.16
N LEU A 176 -4.34 17.36 -14.91
CA LEU A 176 -5.43 17.64 -15.86
C LEU A 176 -5.58 16.57 -16.95
N ARG A 177 -4.48 15.92 -17.37
CA ARG A 177 -4.51 14.79 -18.31
C ARG A 177 -5.07 13.51 -17.70
N LEU A 178 -4.97 13.33 -16.39
CA LEU A 178 -5.55 12.20 -15.67
C LEU A 178 -7.07 12.36 -15.52
N MET A 179 -7.56 13.60 -15.37
CA MET A 179 -8.99 13.91 -15.23
C MET A 179 -9.72 13.90 -16.59
N ASN A 180 -9.10 14.41 -17.65
CA ASN A 180 -9.70 14.52 -18.97
C ASN A 180 -9.18 13.40 -19.88
N GLY A 181 -9.87 12.26 -19.88
CA GLY A 181 -9.62 11.16 -20.81
C GLY A 181 -9.45 11.69 -22.24
N CYS A 182 -8.23 11.56 -22.77
CA CYS A 182 -7.90 11.77 -24.18
C CYS A 182 -7.99 13.21 -24.73
N TYR A 183 -7.06 14.10 -24.35
CA TYR A 183 -6.62 15.19 -25.26
C TYR A 183 -5.09 15.32 -25.30
N ARG A 184 -4.52 14.91 -26.44
CA ARG A 184 -3.08 14.90 -26.73
C ARG A 184 -2.59 16.30 -27.09
N LEU A 185 -2.39 17.17 -26.09
CA LEU A 185 -1.66 18.42 -26.33
C LEU A 185 -0.17 18.10 -26.55
N ARG A 186 0.34 18.27 -27.78
CA ARG A 186 1.79 18.30 -28.04
C ARG A 186 2.41 19.41 -27.19
N MET A 187 3.04 19.07 -26.07
CA MET A 187 3.91 20.02 -25.38
C MET A 187 5.09 20.33 -26.30
N ASN A 188 5.26 21.62 -26.60
CA ASN A 188 6.34 22.12 -27.43
C ASN A 188 7.70 21.67 -26.90
N TRP A 189 8.53 21.16 -27.81
CA TRP A 189 9.83 20.53 -27.58
C TRP A 189 10.87 21.42 -26.86
N GLN A 190 10.62 22.73 -26.77
CA GLN A 190 11.49 23.68 -26.07
C GLN A 190 11.45 23.54 -24.53
N TYR A 191 10.34 23.14 -23.93
CA TYR A 191 10.24 22.96 -22.47
C TYR A 191 10.89 21.65 -21.98
N CYS A 192 10.92 20.61 -22.82
CA CYS A 192 11.54 19.32 -22.51
C CYS A 192 13.06 19.41 -22.30
N HIS A 193 13.74 20.33 -22.99
CA HIS A 193 15.19 20.48 -22.86
C HIS A 193 15.62 21.14 -21.53
N ARG A 194 14.75 21.95 -20.91
CA ARG A 194 15.01 22.53 -19.58
C ARG A 194 14.79 21.50 -18.46
N MET A 195 13.76 20.65 -18.57
CA MET A 195 13.47 19.60 -17.57
C MET A 195 14.55 18.51 -17.48
N LYS A 196 15.17 18.13 -18.61
CA LYS A 196 16.26 17.13 -18.60
C LYS A 196 17.49 17.56 -17.77
N ARG A 197 17.70 18.86 -17.52
CA ARG A 197 18.82 19.36 -16.70
C ARG A 197 18.51 19.39 -15.20
N ILE A 198 17.23 19.41 -14.82
CA ILE A 198 16.81 19.51 -13.41
C ILE A 198 16.74 18.12 -12.76
N MET A 199 16.45 17.07 -13.54
CA MET A 199 16.38 15.68 -13.04
C MET A 199 17.71 14.91 -13.08
N SER A 200 18.82 15.57 -13.45
CA SER A 200 20.16 14.96 -13.54
C SER A 200 21.14 15.47 -12.47
N LEU A 201 20.61 15.98 -11.35
CA LEU A 201 21.33 16.34 -10.13
C LEU A 201 20.58 15.76 -8.93
#